data_AF-A0A506UGV9-F1
#
_entry.id   AF-A0A506UGV9-F1
#
_cell.length_a   1.000
_cell.length_b   1.000
_cell.length_c   1.000
_cell.angle_alpha   90.00
_cell.angle_beta   90.00
_cell.angle_gamma   90.00
#
_symmetry.space_group_name_H-M   'P 1'
#
loop_
_entity.id
_entity.type
_entity.pdbx_description
1 polymer ?
#
loop_
_entity_poly.entity_id
_entity_poly.type
_entity_poly.pdbx_seq_one_letter_code
_entity_poly.pdbx_strand_id
1 'polypeptide(L)'
;MRKERRITTVPFTPGYPVNTFWDIGNSDGTAIWFHQQVGQQHRFIHFLEGWGEPYSFFVSAMQTLGYTWGRHYLPHDGNHERQGENSNLTPKQMLERLGLRNVEIVERVAELQHGIQATRDMLALAWIDAENCKEGIDHVDNYRKKWIASVGAFGDEPVKSDGNSEAADALRQWAQVYGSDAGAGSKRQRVPKRRNKSAMAV
;
A
#
# COMPACT_ATOMS: atom_id res chain seq x y z
N MET A 1 2.88 14.97 12.31
CA MET A 1 1.69 14.14 12.63
C MET A 1 1.26 14.21 14.09
N ARG A 2 1.96 13.58 15.06
CA ARG A 2 1.54 13.57 16.48
C ARG A 2 1.35 14.98 17.06
N LYS A 3 2.32 15.87 16.84
CA LYS A 3 2.24 17.29 17.24
C LYS A 3 1.05 18.03 16.60
N GLU A 4 0.69 17.66 15.38
CA GLU A 4 -0.41 18.25 14.60
C GLU A 4 -1.76 17.55 14.83
N ARG A 5 -1.82 16.58 15.77
CA ARG A 5 -3.03 15.81 16.11
C ARG A 5 -3.72 15.11 14.92
N ARG A 6 -2.92 14.69 13.92
CA ARG A 6 -3.43 13.93 12.75
C ARG A 6 -3.54 12.42 12.96
N ILE A 7 -3.14 11.91 14.12
CA ILE A 7 -3.51 10.58 14.61
C ILE A 7 -4.66 10.79 15.57
N THR A 8 -5.86 10.39 15.17
CA THR A 8 -7.12 10.75 15.85
C THR A 8 -8.23 9.77 15.47
N THR A 9 -9.48 10.02 15.83
CA THR A 9 -10.62 9.25 15.29
C THR A 9 -10.88 9.67 13.85
N VAL A 10 -10.74 8.74 12.91
CA VAL A 10 -10.94 8.96 11.49
C VAL A 10 -11.98 7.94 10.98
N PRO A 11 -13.28 8.27 11.08
CA PRO A 11 -14.33 7.32 10.72
C PRO A 11 -14.36 7.07 9.22
N PHE A 12 -14.76 5.85 8.84
CA PHE A 12 -15.13 5.52 7.47
C PHE A 12 -16.17 6.53 6.93
N THR A 13 -15.90 7.07 5.75
CA THR A 13 -16.80 8.02 5.08
C THR A 13 -17.55 7.32 3.94
N PRO A 14 -18.87 7.10 4.06
CA PRO A 14 -19.66 6.48 3.00
C PRO A 14 -19.59 7.27 1.69
N GLY A 15 -19.64 6.57 0.55
CA GLY A 15 -19.56 7.16 -0.79
C GLY A 15 -18.14 7.40 -1.31
N TYR A 16 -17.11 7.22 -0.47
CA TYR A 16 -15.72 7.22 -0.90
C TYR A 16 -15.18 5.79 -0.93
N PRO A 17 -14.59 5.33 -2.04
CA PRO A 17 -14.03 3.99 -2.11
C PRO A 17 -12.80 3.86 -1.21
N VAL A 18 -12.59 2.67 -0.67
CA VAL A 18 -11.41 2.33 0.14
C VAL A 18 -10.37 1.69 -0.77
N ASN A 19 -9.26 2.40 -0.95
CA ASN A 19 -8.06 1.88 -1.59
C ASN A 19 -7.23 1.12 -0.56
N THR A 20 -6.46 0.14 -0.98
CA THR A 20 -5.52 -0.55 -0.08
C THR A 20 -4.12 -0.58 -0.62
N PHE A 21 -3.13 -0.52 0.27
CA PHE A 21 -1.72 -0.62 -0.06
C PHE A 21 -1.12 -1.79 0.68
N TRP A 22 -0.53 -2.70 -0.08
CA TRP A 22 -0.01 -3.96 0.42
C TRP A 22 1.51 -3.92 0.44
N ASP A 23 2.08 -4.52 1.48
CA ASP A 23 3.41 -5.13 1.44
C ASP A 23 3.22 -6.64 1.60
N ILE A 24 3.88 -7.43 0.75
CA ILE A 24 3.60 -8.86 0.64
C ILE A 24 4.88 -9.69 0.76
N GLY A 25 5.21 -10.12 1.97
CA GLY A 25 6.23 -11.12 2.25
C GLY A 25 5.67 -12.55 2.25
N ASN A 26 6.39 -13.51 1.66
CA ASN A 26 6.02 -14.93 1.76
C ASN A 26 6.41 -15.52 3.14
N SER A 27 7.55 -15.09 3.69
CA SER A 27 8.07 -15.46 5.02
C SER A 27 8.01 -14.31 6.03
N ASP A 28 7.99 -13.07 5.55
CA ASP A 28 8.33 -11.88 6.36
C ASP A 28 7.09 -11.14 6.91
N GLY A 29 5.88 -11.55 6.49
CA GLY A 29 4.61 -10.93 6.88
C GLY A 29 3.94 -10.19 5.73
N THR A 30 2.63 -9.96 5.86
CA THR A 30 1.85 -9.12 4.94
C THR A 30 1.25 -7.99 5.75
N ALA A 31 1.34 -6.76 5.24
CA ALA A 31 0.76 -5.58 5.87
C ALA A 31 -0.12 -4.82 4.86
N ILE A 32 -1.28 -4.34 5.32
CA ILE A 32 -2.29 -3.71 4.47
C ILE A 32 -2.82 -2.45 5.13
N TRP A 33 -2.61 -1.31 4.46
CA TRP A 33 -3.21 -0.04 4.86
C TRP A 33 -4.50 0.23 4.09
N PHE A 34 -5.56 0.66 4.77
CA PHE A 34 -6.86 0.99 4.19
C PHE A 34 -7.06 2.49 4.16
N HIS A 35 -7.31 3.03 2.97
CA HIS A 35 -7.20 4.46 2.70
C HIS A 35 -8.39 5.00 1.91
N GLN A 36 -8.94 6.13 2.36
CA GLN A 36 -9.89 6.94 1.62
C GLN A 36 -9.26 8.29 1.27
N GLN A 37 -9.38 8.70 0.01
CA GLN A 37 -9.06 10.07 -0.40
C GLN A 37 -10.34 10.92 -0.32
N VAL A 38 -10.40 11.85 0.64
CA VAL A 38 -11.55 12.75 0.85
C VAL A 38 -11.10 14.19 0.62
N GLY A 39 -11.42 14.73 -0.56
CA GLY A 39 -10.86 16.00 -1.01
C GLY A 39 -9.33 15.94 -1.07
N GLN A 40 -8.66 16.84 -0.36
CA GLN A 40 -7.19 16.88 -0.27
C GLN A 40 -6.62 16.00 0.87
N GLN A 41 -7.47 15.34 1.66
CA GLN A 41 -7.03 14.54 2.80
C GLN A 41 -6.87 13.07 2.40
N HIS A 42 -5.74 12.50 2.80
CA HIS A 42 -5.51 11.06 2.77
C HIS A 42 -5.87 10.48 4.13
N ARG A 43 -6.92 9.69 4.22
CA ARG A 43 -7.45 9.15 5.48
C ARG A 43 -7.18 7.65 5.55
N PHE A 44 -6.31 7.24 6.46
CA PHE A 44 -6.10 5.85 6.80
C PHE A 44 -7.07 5.46 7.92
N ILE A 45 -7.94 4.52 7.62
CA ILE A 45 -9.10 4.18 8.47
C ILE A 45 -9.00 2.80 9.10
N HIS A 46 -8.08 1.97 8.62
CA HIS A 46 -7.86 0.62 9.11
C HIS A 46 -6.47 0.13 8.71
N PHE A 47 -5.94 -0.82 9.47
CA PHE A 47 -4.71 -1.53 9.19
C PHE A 47 -4.93 -3.02 9.47
N LEU A 48 -4.34 -3.89 8.66
CA LEU A 48 -4.38 -5.33 8.83
C LEU A 48 -3.01 -5.91 8.53
N GLU A 49 -2.54 -6.83 9.37
CA GLU A 49 -1.31 -7.58 9.14
C GLU A 49 -1.44 -9.06 9.51
N GLY A 50 -0.46 -9.85 9.10
CA GLY A 50 -0.37 -11.26 9.44
C GLY A 50 0.89 -11.93 8.89
N TRP A 51 1.30 -13.02 9.53
CA TRP A 51 2.52 -13.76 9.19
C TRP A 51 2.20 -15.22 8.85
N GLY A 52 2.72 -15.70 7.73
CA GLY A 52 2.49 -17.08 7.27
C GLY A 52 1.06 -17.36 6.80
N GLU A 53 0.21 -16.34 6.71
CA GLU A 53 -1.19 -16.47 6.31
C GLU A 53 -1.36 -16.44 4.78
N PRO A 54 -2.29 -17.23 4.22
CA PRO A 54 -2.59 -17.20 2.79
C PRO A 54 -3.39 -15.94 2.41
N TYR A 55 -3.36 -15.54 1.14
CA TYR A 55 -4.14 -14.38 0.66
C TYR A 55 -5.64 -14.49 0.92
N SER A 56 -6.20 -15.71 0.99
CA SER A 56 -7.61 -15.93 1.31
C SER A 56 -7.97 -15.46 2.72
N PHE A 57 -7.05 -15.57 3.69
CA PHE A 57 -7.23 -15.04 5.04
C PHE A 57 -7.44 -13.52 5.00
N PHE A 58 -6.51 -12.80 4.36
CA PHE A 58 -6.57 -11.35 4.24
C PHE A 58 -7.82 -10.89 3.47
N VAL A 59 -8.13 -11.49 2.32
CA VAL A 59 -9.32 -11.12 1.54
C VAL A 59 -10.61 -11.36 2.33
N SER A 60 -10.70 -12.47 3.08
CA SER A 60 -11.86 -12.76 3.92
C SER A 60 -12.01 -11.71 5.03
N ALA A 61 -10.93 -11.39 5.73
CA ALA A 61 -10.91 -10.35 6.77
C ALA A 61 -11.28 -8.98 6.20
N MET A 62 -10.81 -8.64 4.99
CA MET A 62 -11.24 -7.42 4.31
C MET A 62 -12.75 -7.39 4.11
N GLN A 63 -13.35 -8.47 3.56
CA GLN A 63 -14.78 -8.47 3.26
C GLN A 63 -15.68 -8.30 4.50
N THR A 64 -15.23 -8.71 5.69
CA THR A 64 -16.02 -8.50 6.93
C THR A 64 -16.17 -7.03 7.30
N LEU A 65 -15.26 -6.16 6.83
CA LEU A 65 -15.30 -4.72 7.08
C LEU A 65 -16.45 -4.02 6.32
N GLY A 66 -17.01 -4.66 5.29
CA GLY A 66 -18.16 -4.14 4.54
C GLY A 66 -17.89 -2.85 3.74
N TYR A 67 -16.62 -2.53 3.47
CA TYR A 67 -16.26 -1.35 2.70
C TYR A 67 -16.54 -1.49 1.21
N THR A 68 -16.78 -0.36 0.55
CA THR A 68 -16.77 -0.29 -0.92
C THR A 68 -15.34 -0.19 -1.40
N TRP A 69 -14.85 -1.23 -2.10
CA TRP A 69 -13.46 -1.30 -2.55
C TRP A 69 -13.17 -0.39 -3.76
N GLY A 70 -12.04 0.29 -3.69
CA GLY A 70 -11.47 1.08 -4.78
C GLY A 70 -10.42 0.28 -5.55
N ARG A 71 -9.15 0.66 -5.35
CA ARG A 71 -7.98 0.02 -5.96
C ARG A 71 -7.12 -0.65 -4.91
N HIS A 72 -6.46 -1.73 -5.29
CA HIS A 72 -5.53 -2.46 -4.45
C HIS A 72 -4.14 -2.37 -5.04
N TYR A 73 -3.23 -1.71 -4.33
CA TYR A 73 -1.88 -1.43 -4.79
C TYR A 73 -0.91 -2.45 -4.21
N LEU A 74 -0.31 -3.23 -5.09
CA LEU A 74 0.70 -4.23 -4.79
C LEU A 74 2.08 -3.71 -5.16
N PRO A 75 3.13 -4.17 -4.48
CA PRO A 75 4.49 -3.83 -4.86
C PRO A 75 4.89 -4.53 -6.16
N HIS A 76 5.94 -4.04 -6.81
CA HIS A 76 6.41 -4.52 -8.13
C HIS A 76 6.65 -6.05 -8.19
N ASP A 77 7.07 -6.64 -7.07
CA ASP A 77 7.29 -8.06 -6.84
C ASP A 77 5.99 -8.88 -6.76
N GLY A 78 4.84 -8.22 -6.57
CA GLY A 78 3.50 -8.79 -6.72
C GLY A 78 3.16 -9.27 -8.14
N ASN A 79 4.07 -9.05 -9.10
CA ASN A 79 3.96 -9.52 -10.48
C ASN A 79 4.92 -10.68 -10.82
N HIS A 80 5.77 -11.13 -9.89
CA HIS A 80 6.59 -12.32 -10.10
C HIS A 80 5.81 -13.57 -9.68
N GLU A 81 5.91 -14.63 -10.47
CA GLU A 81 5.24 -15.90 -10.21
C GLU A 81 5.77 -16.53 -8.91
N ARG A 82 4.88 -16.95 -8.00
CA ARG A 82 5.29 -17.77 -6.86
C ARG A 82 5.29 -19.23 -7.29
N GLN A 83 6.47 -19.85 -7.30
CA GLN A 83 6.60 -21.30 -7.52
C GLN A 83 6.15 -22.02 -6.24
N GLY A 84 5.07 -22.79 -6.28
CA GLY A 84 4.65 -23.54 -5.09
C GLY A 84 3.37 -24.35 -5.17
N GLU A 85 2.34 -23.92 -5.90
CA GLU A 85 1.05 -24.64 -5.91
C GLU A 85 0.46 -24.76 -7.32
N ASN A 86 0.76 -25.87 -8.01
CA ASN A 86 0.09 -26.40 -9.22
C ASN A 86 -0.23 -25.43 -10.40
N SER A 87 0.20 -24.17 -10.32
CA SER A 87 0.05 -23.13 -11.34
C SER A 87 0.98 -21.96 -11.00
N ASN A 88 1.76 -21.49 -11.97
CA ASN A 88 2.57 -20.29 -11.85
C ASN A 88 1.65 -19.06 -11.85
N LEU A 89 1.16 -18.64 -10.68
CA LEU A 89 0.35 -17.42 -10.55
C LEU A 89 1.13 -16.33 -9.86
N THR A 90 0.92 -15.10 -10.32
CA THR A 90 1.40 -13.91 -9.63
C THR A 90 0.49 -13.58 -8.44
N PRO A 91 1.01 -12.94 -7.37
CA PRO A 91 0.19 -12.44 -6.27
C PRO A 91 -1.04 -11.65 -6.71
N LYS A 92 -0.90 -10.81 -7.75
CA LYS A 92 -2.02 -10.12 -8.38
C LYS A 92 -3.10 -11.09 -8.87
N GLN A 93 -2.75 -12.10 -9.66
CA GLN A 93 -3.70 -13.06 -10.20
C GLN A 93 -4.38 -13.87 -9.09
N MET A 94 -3.65 -14.22 -8.03
CA MET A 94 -4.21 -14.92 -6.88
C MET A 94 -5.27 -14.06 -6.17
N LEU A 95 -4.98 -12.78 -5.91
CA LEU A 95 -5.94 -11.85 -5.31
C LEU A 95 -7.16 -11.59 -6.20
N GLU A 96 -6.96 -11.47 -7.52
CA GLU A 96 -8.06 -11.31 -8.48
C GLU A 96 -8.98 -12.54 -8.53
N ARG A 97 -8.43 -13.75 -8.37
CA ARG A 97 -9.21 -14.99 -8.25
C ARG A 97 -10.00 -15.06 -6.95
N LEU A 98 -9.47 -14.48 -5.87
CA LEU A 98 -10.16 -14.35 -4.59
C LEU A 98 -11.25 -13.25 -4.59
N GLY A 99 -11.44 -12.56 -5.71
CA GLY A 99 -12.54 -11.62 -5.91
C GLY A 99 -12.16 -10.16 -5.81
N LEU A 100 -10.90 -9.82 -5.49
CA LEU A 100 -10.44 -8.44 -5.58
C LEU A 100 -10.48 -7.96 -7.04
N ARG A 101 -10.78 -6.68 -7.22
CA ARG A 101 -10.84 -6.00 -8.52
C ARG A 101 -9.95 -4.77 -8.49
N ASN A 102 -9.52 -4.30 -9.66
CA ASN A 102 -8.64 -3.13 -9.79
C ASN A 102 -7.32 -3.29 -9.01
N VAL A 103 -6.68 -4.45 -9.15
CA VAL A 103 -5.36 -4.71 -8.57
C VAL A 103 -4.28 -4.08 -9.47
N GLU A 104 -3.59 -3.08 -8.93
CA GLU A 104 -2.55 -2.31 -9.62
C GLU A 104 -1.17 -2.65 -9.04
N ILE A 105 -0.20 -2.86 -9.92
CA ILE A 105 1.21 -3.04 -9.53
C ILE A 105 1.86 -1.65 -9.52
N VAL A 106 2.43 -1.27 -8.37
CA VAL A 106 3.16 -0.01 -8.22
C VAL A 106 4.60 -0.20 -8.69
N GLU A 107 5.09 0.76 -9.48
CA GLU A 107 6.45 0.74 -10.02
C GLU A 107 7.50 0.86 -8.91
N ARG A 108 8.60 0.12 -9.05
CA ARG A 108 9.70 0.15 -8.07
C ARG A 108 10.38 1.51 -8.09
N VAL A 109 10.59 2.10 -6.91
CA VAL A 109 11.50 3.25 -6.77
C VAL A 109 12.93 2.77 -6.92
N ALA A 110 13.71 3.44 -7.77
CA ALA A 110 15.11 3.09 -8.01
C ALA A 110 15.96 3.10 -6.73
N GLU A 111 15.71 4.07 -5.84
CA GLU A 111 16.44 4.26 -4.59
C GLU A 111 15.49 4.22 -3.39
N LEU A 112 15.72 3.30 -2.46
CA LEU A 112 14.87 3.10 -1.28
C LEU A 112 14.74 4.39 -0.45
N GLN A 113 15.83 5.13 -0.27
CA GLN A 113 15.85 6.36 0.52
C GLN A 113 14.95 7.45 -0.09
N HIS A 114 14.87 7.55 -1.41
CA HIS A 114 13.94 8.48 -2.08
C HIS A 114 12.49 8.11 -1.78
N GLY A 115 12.17 6.81 -1.82
CA GLY A 115 10.84 6.34 -1.46
C GLY A 115 10.50 6.63 0.00
N ILE A 116 11.42 6.40 0.93
CA ILE A 116 11.24 6.72 2.36
C ILE A 116 11.01 8.24 2.55
N GLN A 117 11.79 9.09 1.88
CA GLN A 117 11.62 10.53 2.00
C GLN A 117 10.26 10.99 1.45
N ALA A 118 9.85 10.47 0.28
CA ALA A 118 8.53 10.75 -0.27
C ALA A 118 7.39 10.33 0.69
N THR A 119 7.54 9.19 1.39
CA THR A 119 6.59 8.78 2.44
C THR A 119 6.52 9.81 3.56
N ARG A 120 7.67 10.27 4.07
CA ARG A 120 7.70 11.29 5.13
C ARG A 120 7.02 12.59 4.72
N ASP A 121 7.25 13.04 3.49
CA ASP A 121 6.65 14.26 2.95
C ASP A 121 5.12 14.08 2.81
N MET A 122 4.68 12.93 2.29
CA MET A 122 3.26 12.61 2.13
C MET A 122 2.53 12.47 3.46
N LEU A 123 3.17 11.99 4.53
CA LEU A 123 2.57 11.93 5.88
C LEU A 123 2.14 13.31 6.42
N ALA A 124 2.59 14.42 5.82
CA ALA A 124 2.04 15.75 6.09
C ALA A 124 0.56 15.90 5.66
N LEU A 125 0.10 15.10 4.70
CA LEU A 125 -1.27 15.12 4.16
C LEU A 125 -2.16 14.01 4.74
N ALA A 126 -1.57 13.08 5.50
CA ALA A 126 -2.25 11.93 6.06
C ALA A 126 -2.94 12.22 7.40
N TRP A 127 -4.12 11.64 7.56
CA TRP A 127 -4.85 11.45 8.81
C TRP A 127 -4.97 9.95 9.06
N ILE A 128 -4.67 9.49 10.27
CA ILE A 128 -4.65 8.07 10.61
C ILE A 128 -5.57 7.82 11.80
N ASP A 129 -6.45 6.82 11.68
CA ASP A 129 -7.30 6.38 12.77
C ASP A 129 -6.46 5.79 13.91
N ALA A 130 -6.62 6.31 15.12
CA ALA A 130 -5.78 5.96 16.25
C ALA A 130 -6.02 4.53 16.76
N GLU A 131 -7.23 4.00 16.59
CA GLU A 131 -7.63 2.69 17.12
C GLU A 131 -7.44 1.60 16.06
N ASN A 132 -8.06 1.77 14.90
CA ASN A 132 -8.05 0.79 13.82
C ASN A 132 -6.70 0.70 13.08
N CYS A 133 -5.80 1.65 13.30
CA CYS A 133 -4.44 1.60 12.77
C CYS A 133 -3.38 1.48 13.86
N LYS A 134 -3.74 1.09 15.09
CA LYS A 134 -2.81 1.07 16.22
C LYS A 134 -1.54 0.27 15.92
N GLU A 135 -1.68 -0.95 15.42
CA GLU A 135 -0.54 -1.84 15.10
C GLU A 135 0.36 -1.22 14.02
N GLY A 136 -0.24 -0.74 12.92
CA GLY A 136 0.51 -0.07 11.87
C GLY A 136 1.23 1.21 12.34
N ILE A 137 0.62 1.98 13.24
CA ILE A 137 1.26 3.14 13.88
C ILE A 137 2.45 2.69 14.72
N ASP A 138 2.29 1.64 15.52
CA ASP A 138 3.35 1.11 16.38
C ASP A 138 4.55 0.63 15.53
N HIS A 139 4.30 -0.05 14.41
CA HIS A 139 5.36 -0.46 13.48
C HIS A 139 6.09 0.72 12.86
N VAL A 140 5.36 1.73 12.37
CA VAL A 140 5.96 2.92 11.75
C VAL A 140 6.77 3.73 12.76
N ASP A 141 6.31 3.83 14.01
CA ASP A 141 7.06 4.52 15.09
C ASP A 141 8.37 3.79 15.45
N ASN A 142 8.44 2.47 15.27
CA ASN A 142 9.62 1.64 15.58
C ASN A 142 10.52 1.35 14.36
N TYR A 143 10.11 1.78 13.16
CA TYR A 143 10.88 1.62 11.93
C TYR A 143 12.23 2.35 12.02
N ARG A 144 13.34 1.60 11.87
CA ARG A 144 14.69 2.14 12.03
C ARG A 144 15.71 1.53 11.06
N LYS A 145 16.78 2.29 10.82
CA LYS A 145 17.95 1.83 10.05
C LYS A 145 18.74 0.79 10.82
N LYS A 146 19.37 -0.14 10.11
CA LYS A 146 20.28 -1.13 10.69
C LYS A 146 21.58 -0.46 11.15
N TRP A 147 21.96 -0.67 12.40
CA TRP A 147 23.29 -0.27 12.91
C TRP A 147 24.36 -1.26 12.42
N ILE A 148 25.44 -0.74 11.84
CA ILE A 148 26.57 -1.55 11.35
C ILE A 148 27.75 -1.30 12.28
N ALA A 149 27.96 -2.21 13.24
CA ALA A 149 28.96 -2.06 14.29
C ALA A 149 30.40 -1.91 13.77
N SER A 150 30.73 -2.56 12.66
CA SER A 150 32.09 -2.52 12.07
C SER A 150 32.49 -1.13 11.55
N VAL A 151 31.52 -0.30 11.16
CA VAL A 151 31.75 1.06 10.65
C VAL A 151 31.28 2.14 11.62
N GLY A 152 30.67 1.76 12.74
CA GLY A 152 30.16 2.70 13.74
C GLY A 152 29.09 3.65 13.19
N ALA A 153 28.27 3.19 12.24
CA ALA A 153 27.27 4.01 11.56
C ALA A 153 26.00 3.20 11.23
N PHE A 154 24.90 3.92 10.97
CA PHE A 154 23.69 3.32 10.40
C PHE A 154 23.85 3.11 8.90
N GLY A 155 23.48 1.94 8.41
CA GLY A 155 23.40 1.65 6.97
C GLY A 155 22.12 2.21 6.33
N ASP A 156 21.97 1.99 5.04
CA ASP A 156 20.79 2.45 4.29
C ASP A 156 19.62 1.46 4.29
N GLU A 157 19.86 0.22 4.71
CA GLU A 157 18.81 -0.78 4.86
C GLU A 157 18.10 -0.66 6.22
N PRO A 158 16.77 -0.84 6.26
CA PRO A 158 16.04 -0.94 7.51
C PRO A 158 16.35 -2.24 8.25
N VAL A 159 16.03 -2.28 9.53
CA VAL A 159 15.92 -3.55 10.25
C VAL A 159 14.70 -4.29 9.69
N LYS A 160 14.92 -5.48 9.15
CA LYS A 160 13.87 -6.37 8.62
C LYS A 160 13.41 -7.43 9.63
N SER A 161 14.28 -7.78 10.57
CA SER A 161 14.06 -8.90 11.50
C SER A 161 13.15 -8.57 12.70
N ASP A 162 12.68 -7.33 12.82
CA ASP A 162 11.89 -6.86 13.95
C ASP A 162 10.41 -6.62 13.61
N GLY A 163 9.99 -7.01 12.40
CA GLY A 163 8.60 -6.97 11.95
C GLY A 163 8.01 -5.57 11.77
N ASN A 164 8.86 -4.52 11.75
CA ASN A 164 8.38 -3.13 11.63
C ASN A 164 8.41 -2.62 10.18
N SER A 165 8.88 -3.43 9.24
CA SER A 165 9.26 -2.96 7.92
C SER A 165 8.11 -3.01 6.93
N GLU A 166 7.20 -3.95 7.12
CA GLU A 166 6.11 -4.32 6.22
C GLU A 166 5.06 -3.20 6.21
N ALA A 167 4.69 -2.72 7.40
CA ALA A 167 3.79 -1.58 7.55
C ALA A 167 4.36 -0.30 6.88
N ALA A 168 5.66 -0.05 7.03
CA ALA A 168 6.33 1.10 6.43
C ALA A 168 6.47 0.97 4.90
N ASP A 169 6.75 -0.24 4.42
CA ASP A 169 6.89 -0.58 3.00
C ASP A 169 5.52 -0.45 2.29
N ALA A 170 4.44 -0.93 2.92
CA ALA A 170 3.08 -0.76 2.43
C ALA A 170 2.67 0.73 2.34
N LEU A 171 2.99 1.55 3.35
CA LEU A 171 2.78 3.01 3.30
C LEU A 171 3.61 3.69 2.20
N ARG A 172 4.80 3.17 1.92
CA ARG A 172 5.64 3.70 0.84
C ARG A 172 4.99 3.48 -0.53
N GLN A 173 4.23 2.41 -0.73
CA GLN A 173 3.45 2.22 -1.95
C GLN A 173 2.41 3.34 -2.14
N TRP A 174 1.76 3.78 -1.06
CA TRP A 174 0.87 4.95 -1.11
C TRP A 174 1.61 6.22 -1.54
N ALA A 175 2.78 6.48 -0.96
CA ALA A 175 3.56 7.66 -1.29
C ALA A 175 4.07 7.63 -2.76
N GLN A 176 4.36 6.46 -3.31
CA GLN A 176 4.74 6.33 -4.73
C GLN A 176 3.56 6.66 -5.66
N VAL A 177 2.36 6.16 -5.32
CA VAL A 177 1.15 6.39 -6.11
C VAL A 177 0.71 7.86 -6.06
N TYR A 178 0.73 8.49 -4.88
CA TYR A 178 0.14 9.82 -4.67
C TYR A 178 1.16 10.95 -4.54
N GLY A 179 2.41 10.66 -4.16
CA GLY A 179 3.46 11.67 -3.97
C GLY A 179 3.98 12.27 -5.28
N SER A 180 3.85 11.54 -6.40
CA SER A 180 4.18 12.08 -7.73
C SER A 180 3.22 13.20 -8.17
N ASP A 181 2.02 13.29 -7.60
CA ASP A 181 1.03 14.35 -7.85
C ASP A 181 1.15 15.54 -6.87
N ALA A 182 1.82 15.37 -5.71
CA ALA A 182 1.95 16.42 -4.70
C ALA A 182 2.87 17.60 -5.14
N GLY A 183 3.69 17.39 -6.18
CA GLY A 183 4.56 18.42 -6.80
C GLY A 183 4.20 18.78 -8.25
N ALA A 184 3.29 18.07 -8.90
CA ALA A 184 2.93 18.28 -10.29
C ALA A 184 1.41 18.19 -10.44
N GLY A 185 0.77 19.30 -10.80
CA GLY A 185 -0.68 19.36 -10.98
C GLY A 185 -1.21 18.18 -11.81
N SER A 186 -2.09 17.39 -11.19
CA SER A 186 -3.01 16.40 -11.77
C SER A 186 -2.56 15.78 -13.09
N LYS A 187 -1.81 14.67 -13.04
CA LYS A 187 -1.81 13.75 -14.19
C LYS A 187 -3.11 12.95 -14.19
N ARG A 188 -4.16 13.52 -14.77
CA ARG A 188 -5.35 12.75 -15.19
C ARG A 188 -4.88 11.51 -15.95
N GLN A 189 -5.13 10.33 -15.36
CA GLN A 189 -4.88 9.02 -15.95
C GLN A 189 -5.47 9.00 -17.38
N ARG A 190 -4.63 8.69 -18.38
CA ARG A 190 -5.04 8.61 -19.79
C ARG A 190 -6.10 7.51 -19.94
N VAL A 191 -7.34 7.92 -20.20
CA VAL A 191 -8.39 7.00 -20.64
C VAL A 191 -7.95 6.37 -21.98
N PRO A 192 -8.00 5.03 -22.12
CA PRO A 192 -7.63 4.39 -23.38
C PRO A 192 -8.58 4.82 -24.50
N LYS A 193 -8.00 5.31 -25.61
CA LYS A 193 -8.74 5.82 -26.76
C LYS A 193 -9.46 4.65 -27.43
N ARG A 194 -10.80 4.61 -27.32
CA ARG A 194 -11.66 3.63 -28.00
C ARG A 194 -11.39 3.72 -29.51
N ARG A 195 -10.87 2.64 -30.10
CA ARG A 195 -10.57 2.56 -31.52
C ARG A 195 -11.87 2.27 -32.26
N ASN A 196 -12.50 3.30 -32.84
CA ASN A 196 -13.64 3.11 -33.73
C ASN A 196 -13.18 2.32 -34.96
N LYS A 197 -13.70 1.09 -35.13
CA LYS A 197 -13.67 0.41 -36.41
C LYS A 197 -14.81 0.97 -37.25
N SER A 198 -14.48 1.84 -38.19
CA SER A 198 -15.42 2.28 -39.22
C SER A 198 -15.76 1.08 -40.10
N ALA A 199 -17.04 0.73 -40.17
CA ALA A 199 -17.58 -0.10 -41.21
C ALA A 199 -17.52 0.68 -42.53
N MET A 200 -16.88 0.12 -43.55
CA MET A 200 -17.04 0.56 -44.93
C MET A 200 -17.90 -0.49 -45.61
N ALA A 201 -19.14 -0.11 -45.89
CA ALA A 201 -19.94 -0.68 -46.95
C ALA A 201 -19.41 -0.16 -48.29
N VAL A 202 -19.17 -1.04 -49.25
CA VAL A 202 -19.90 -1.27 -50.53
C VAL A 202 -19.15 -2.38 -51.26
#